data_AF-A0AA38GSA7-F1
#
_entry.id   AF-A0AA38GSA7-F1
#
_cell.length_a   1.000
_cell.length_b   1.000
_cell.length_c   1.000
_cell.angle_alpha   90.00
_cell.angle_beta   90.00
_cell.angle_gamma   90.00
#
_symmetry.space_group_name_H-M   'P 1'
#
loop_
_entity.id
_entity.type
_entity.pdbx_description
1 polymer ?
#
loop_
_entity_poly.entity_id
_entity_poly.type
_entity_poly.pdbx_seq_one_letter_code
_entity_poly.pdbx_strand_id
1 'polypeptide(L)'
;VVNNIRGLGEEVKEEVVVQKVLRSLTPKFDPKVSTIEEVKDLKVMLMDELHGILTAYEMSIVDSEPIKKEIDFKTDMKTKEYKTKDNSVAPKIDDDELFASIARKLKVGSGKYK
;
A
#
# COMPACT_ATOMS: atom_id res chain seq x y z
N VAL A 1 -16.41 20.94 -9.61
CA VAL A 1 -17.77 21.38 -9.96
C VAL A 1 -18.17 20.72 -11.30
N VAL A 2 -18.74 19.52 -11.26
CA VAL A 2 -19.38 18.81 -12.40
C VAL A 2 -20.88 19.14 -12.44
N ASN A 3 -21.19 20.40 -12.11
CA ASN A 3 -22.51 20.90 -11.82
C ASN A 3 -23.42 20.73 -13.05
N ASN A 4 -24.39 19.83 -12.96
CA ASN A 4 -25.62 19.72 -13.76
C ASN A 4 -25.54 19.69 -15.30
N ILE A 5 -24.44 19.26 -15.91
CA ILE A 5 -24.35 19.08 -17.38
C ILE A 5 -25.27 17.98 -17.93
N ARG A 6 -25.61 16.96 -17.13
CA ARG A 6 -26.64 15.96 -17.52
C ARG A 6 -28.03 16.58 -17.69
N GLY A 7 -28.30 17.74 -17.10
CA GLY A 7 -29.56 18.46 -17.26
C GLY A 7 -29.66 19.28 -18.55
N LEU A 8 -28.53 19.47 -19.24
CA LEU A 8 -28.45 20.26 -20.48
C LEU A 8 -28.49 19.39 -21.75
N GLY A 9 -28.73 18.08 -21.62
CA GLY A 9 -28.84 17.16 -22.75
C GLY A 9 -27.51 16.66 -23.31
N GLU A 10 -26.38 17.06 -22.73
CA GLU A 10 -25.07 16.51 -23.09
C GLU A 10 -24.79 15.22 -22.31
N GLU A 11 -24.72 14.11 -23.06
CA GLU A 11 -24.25 12.83 -22.51
C GLU A 11 -22.74 12.88 -22.32
N VAL A 12 -22.31 12.90 -21.06
CA VAL A 12 -20.89 12.85 -20.71
C VAL A 12 -20.46 11.39 -20.71
N LYS A 13 -19.60 11.04 -21.66
CA LYS A 13 -19.01 9.70 -21.71
C LYS A 13 -18.15 9.43 -20.48
N GLU A 14 -18.15 8.18 -20.05
CA GLU A 14 -17.41 7.73 -18.87
C GLU A 14 -15.90 7.98 -19.01
N GLU A 15 -15.33 7.81 -20.22
CA GLU A 15 -13.93 8.13 -20.53
C GLU A 15 -13.55 9.57 -20.14
N VAL A 16 -14.47 10.52 -20.36
CA VAL A 16 -14.24 11.95 -20.07
C VAL A 16 -14.27 12.18 -18.57
N VAL A 17 -15.12 11.44 -17.85
CA VAL A 17 -15.19 11.51 -16.39
C VAL A 17 -13.92 10.93 -15.78
N VAL A 18 -13.47 9.75 -16.20
CA VAL A 18 -12.23 9.10 -15.77
C VAL A 18 -11.04 10.05 -15.93
N GLN A 19 -10.87 10.64 -17.12
CA GLN A 19 -9.77 11.59 -17.38
C GLN A 19 -9.86 12.83 -16.49
N LYS A 20 -11.07 13.37 -16.30
CA LYS A 20 -11.27 14.53 -15.42
C LYS A 20 -10.92 14.21 -13.98
N VAL A 21 -11.27 13.03 -13.49
CA VAL A 21 -10.90 12.60 -12.14
C VAL A 21 -9.39 12.52 -12.01
N LEU A 22 -8.71 11.76 -12.88
CA LEU A 22 -7.25 11.60 -12.87
C LEU A 22 -6.53 12.96 -12.88
N ARG A 23 -6.94 13.87 -13.77
CA ARG A 23 -6.36 15.23 -13.87
C ARG A 23 -6.65 16.13 -12.68
N SER A 24 -7.69 15.82 -11.90
CA SER A 24 -8.07 16.59 -10.70
C SER A 24 -7.43 16.06 -9.42
N LEU A 25 -6.72 14.94 -9.47
CA LEU A 25 -6.05 14.38 -8.30
C LEU A 25 -4.89 15.28 -7.86
N THR A 26 -4.62 15.27 -6.55
CA THR A 26 -3.48 15.99 -5.98
C THR A 26 -2.15 15.31 -6.33
N PRO A 27 -1.01 16.03 -6.34
CA PRO A 27 0.29 15.48 -6.73
C PRO A 27 0.76 14.21 -6.01
N LYS A 28 0.21 13.92 -4.82
CA LYS A 28 0.46 12.65 -4.10
C LYS A 28 0.09 11.40 -4.90
N PHE A 29 -0.76 11.54 -5.92
CA PHE A 29 -1.18 10.46 -6.82
C PHE A 29 -0.39 10.39 -8.12
N ASP A 30 0.49 11.36 -8.43
CA ASP A 30 1.20 11.45 -9.71
C ASP A 30 1.89 10.13 -10.11
N PRO A 31 2.59 9.39 -9.21
CA PRO A 31 3.21 8.12 -9.57
C PRO A 31 2.18 7.08 -10.04
N LYS A 32 1.02 7.04 -9.39
CA LYS A 32 -0.07 6.11 -9.75
C LYS A 32 -0.76 6.56 -11.04
N VAL A 33 -0.98 7.86 -11.24
CA VAL A 33 -1.58 8.40 -12.47
C VAL A 33 -0.70 8.06 -13.68
N SER A 34 0.61 8.29 -13.62
CA SER A 34 1.55 7.93 -14.71
C SER A 34 1.47 6.45 -15.06
N THR A 35 1.44 5.59 -14.04
CA THR A 35 1.32 4.13 -14.25
C THR A 35 0.00 3.76 -14.94
N ILE A 36 -1.11 4.41 -14.57
CA ILE A 36 -2.42 4.16 -15.19
C ILE A 36 -2.41 4.61 -16.65
N GLU A 37 -1.87 5.80 -16.94
CA GLU A 37 -1.78 6.35 -18.30
C GLU A 37 -0.87 5.53 -19.22
N GLU A 38 0.16 4.89 -18.68
CA GLU A 38 1.09 4.05 -19.44
C GLU A 38 0.55 2.63 -19.70
N VAL A 39 -0.16 2.04 -18.74
CA VAL A 39 -0.51 0.60 -18.77
C VAL A 39 -1.95 0.34 -19.21
N LYS A 40 -2.88 1.30 -19.02
CA LYS A 40 -4.31 1.09 -19.27
C LYS A 40 -4.86 2.06 -20.32
N ASP A 41 -5.82 1.55 -21.10
CA ASP A 41 -6.61 2.40 -22.00
C ASP A 41 -7.76 3.07 -21.22
N LEU A 42 -7.69 4.39 -21.07
CA LEU A 42 -8.67 5.19 -20.35
C LEU A 42 -10.05 5.20 -21.02
N LYS A 43 -10.15 4.83 -22.31
CA LYS A 43 -11.44 4.81 -23.04
C LYS A 43 -12.35 3.66 -22.63
N VAL A 44 -11.77 2.57 -22.15
CA VAL A 44 -12.49 1.36 -21.73
C VAL A 44 -12.51 1.18 -20.21
N MET A 45 -11.81 2.05 -19.48
CA MET A 45 -11.75 2.01 -18.03
C MET A 45 -13.09 2.45 -17.42
N LEU A 46 -13.63 1.62 -16.52
CA LEU A 46 -14.84 1.94 -15.77
C LEU A 46 -14.52 2.81 -14.56
N MET A 47 -15.47 3.66 -14.15
CA MET A 47 -15.34 4.51 -12.98
C MET A 47 -15.14 3.72 -11.69
N ASP A 48 -15.82 2.58 -11.55
CA ASP A 48 -15.70 1.70 -10.38
C ASP A 48 -14.29 1.10 -10.27
N GLU A 49 -13.69 0.74 -11.40
CA GLU A 49 -12.33 0.23 -11.46
C GLU A 49 -11.32 1.31 -11.05
N LEU A 50 -11.47 2.52 -11.59
CA LEU A 50 -10.65 3.67 -11.21
C LEU A 50 -10.76 3.94 -9.70
N HIS A 51 -11.98 3.93 -9.18
CA HIS A 51 -12.24 4.17 -7.76
C HIS A 51 -11.56 3.13 -6.86
N GLY A 52 -11.64 1.85 -7.23
CA GLY A 52 -10.96 0.77 -6.51
C GLY A 52 -9.44 0.92 -6.50
N ILE A 53 -8.83 1.28 -7.65
CA ILE A 53 -7.37 1.48 -7.75
C ILE A 53 -6.91 2.64 -6.87
N LEU A 54 -7.62 3.77 -6.91
CA LEU A 54 -7.26 4.95 -6.13
C LEU A 54 -7.41 4.69 -4.62
N THR A 55 -8.46 3.98 -4.22
CA THR A 55 -8.71 3.60 -2.82
C THR A 55 -7.59 2.70 -2.29
N ALA A 56 -7.26 1.65 -3.03
CA ALA A 56 -6.18 0.73 -2.65
C ALA A 56 -4.83 1.46 -2.55
N TYR A 57 -4.56 2.39 -3.47
CA TYR A 57 -3.34 3.18 -3.45
C TYR A 57 -3.28 4.12 -2.24
N GLU A 58 -4.38 4.80 -1.91
CA GLU A 58 -4.43 5.66 -0.73
C GLU A 58 -4.19 4.86 0.57
N MET A 59 -4.80 3.68 0.72
CA MET A 59 -4.53 2.80 1.87
C MET A 59 -3.05 2.42 1.98
N SER A 60 -2.41 2.10 0.84
CA SER A 60 -0.98 1.75 0.83
C SER A 60 -0.05 2.92 1.17
N ILE A 61 -0.44 4.16 0.86
CA ILE A 61 0.34 5.35 1.23
C ILE A 61 0.21 5.64 2.72
N VAL A 62 -0.99 5.50 3.30
CA VAL A 62 -1.24 5.74 4.73
C VAL A 62 -0.43 4.77 5.61
N ASP A 63 -0.21 3.53 5.15
CA ASP A 63 0.65 2.57 5.85
C ASP A 63 2.16 2.89 5.74
N SER A 64 2.54 3.77 4.81
CA SER A 64 3.93 4.15 4.50
C SER A 64 4.35 5.50 5.11
N GLU A 65 3.40 6.36 5.50
CA GLU A 65 3.72 7.56 6.27
C GLU A 65 4.23 7.15 7.66
N PRO A 66 5.39 7.67 8.13
CA PRO A 66 5.87 7.39 9.48
C PRO A 66 4.85 8.00 10.43
N ILE A 67 4.04 7.11 10.96
CA ILE A 67 2.92 7.50 11.76
C ILE A 67 3.50 8.20 12.98
N LYS A 68 3.18 9.49 13.17
CA LYS A 68 3.20 10.11 14.49
C LYS A 68 2.09 9.47 15.35
N LYS A 69 2.08 8.15 15.44
CA LYS A 69 1.35 7.36 16.44
C LYS A 69 2.28 7.35 17.65
N GLU A 70 2.22 8.42 18.43
CA GLU A 70 2.66 8.42 19.82
C GLU A 70 1.80 7.42 20.62
N ILE A 71 1.96 6.10 20.43
CA ILE A 71 1.65 5.10 21.46
C ILE A 71 2.60 3.89 21.29
N ASP A 72 3.79 4.05 21.84
CA ASP A 72 4.57 3.05 22.60
C ASP A 72 4.57 1.58 22.09
N PHE A 73 5.32 1.30 21.02
CA PHE A 73 5.87 -0.05 20.80
C PHE A 73 7.37 -0.04 21.08
N LYS A 74 7.72 -0.13 22.37
CA LYS A 74 9.10 -0.38 22.80
C LYS A 74 9.50 -1.80 22.42
N THR A 75 10.07 -1.95 21.24
CA THR A 75 10.97 -3.07 20.95
C THR A 75 12.38 -2.63 21.25
N ASP A 76 12.92 -3.07 22.39
CA ASP A 76 14.36 -3.16 22.60
C ASP A 76 14.94 -4.25 21.66
N MET A 77 14.98 -3.96 20.36
CA MET A 77 15.82 -4.71 19.43
C MET A 77 17.25 -4.22 19.63
N LYS A 78 18.00 -4.93 20.50
CA LYS A 78 19.46 -4.98 20.40
C LYS A 78 19.78 -5.57 19.02
N THR A 79 19.96 -4.71 18.03
CA THR A 79 20.61 -5.03 16.77
C THR A 79 22.03 -5.49 17.10
N LYS A 80 22.26 -6.81 17.02
CA LYS A 80 23.64 -7.29 16.86
C LYS A 80 24.00 -7.02 15.40
N GLU A 81 24.87 -6.04 15.20
CA GLU A 81 25.54 -5.79 13.93
C GLU A 81 26.22 -7.10 13.47
N TYR A 82 25.72 -7.69 12.39
CA TYR A 82 26.47 -8.69 11.64
C TYR A 82 27.29 -7.94 10.60
N LYS A 83 28.61 -7.88 10.82
CA LYS A 83 29.56 -7.40 9.81
C LYS A 83 29.64 -8.43 8.69
N THR A 84 29.00 -8.17 7.56
CA THR A 84 29.23 -8.97 6.34
C THR A 84 30.37 -8.34 5.57
N LYS A 85 31.56 -8.94 5.66
CA LYS A 85 32.61 -8.75 4.67
C LYS A 85 32.19 -9.52 3.41
N ASP A 86 32.17 -8.79 2.30
CA ASP A 86 32.31 -9.21 0.91
C ASP A 86 31.85 -10.62 0.48
N ASN A 87 31.09 -10.61 -0.62
CA ASN A 87 30.83 -11.67 -1.58
C ASN A 87 29.69 -12.68 -1.37
N SER A 88 29.08 -12.97 -2.53
CA SER A 88 27.91 -13.78 -2.85
C SER A 88 27.57 -14.97 -1.93
N VAL A 89 26.32 -14.99 -1.47
CA VAL A 89 25.38 -16.12 -1.28
C VAL A 89 24.48 -15.73 -0.11
N ALA A 90 23.23 -15.36 -0.39
CA ALA A 90 22.22 -15.23 0.65
C ALA A 90 22.12 -16.57 1.39
N PRO A 91 22.39 -16.63 2.71
CA PRO A 91 22.17 -17.85 3.46
C PRO A 91 20.67 -18.12 3.37
N LYS A 92 20.30 -19.26 2.78
CA LYS A 92 18.95 -19.80 2.93
C LYS A 92 18.82 -20.15 4.41
N ILE A 93 18.37 -19.20 5.19
CA ILE A 93 17.88 -19.50 6.54
C ILE A 93 16.54 -20.14 6.27
N ASP A 94 16.47 -21.46 6.43
CA ASP A 94 15.23 -22.20 6.26
C ASP A 94 14.15 -21.53 7.10
N ASP A 95 12.98 -21.27 6.50
CA ASP A 95 11.90 -20.50 7.13
C ASP A 95 11.54 -21.08 8.51
N ASP A 96 11.71 -22.39 8.69
CA ASP A 96 11.55 -23.11 9.96
C ASP A 96 12.44 -22.57 11.09
N GLU A 97 13.70 -22.22 10.81
CA GLU A 97 14.64 -21.73 11.83
C GLU A 97 14.37 -20.27 12.20
N LEU A 98 13.88 -19.49 11.23
CA LEU A 98 13.41 -18.13 11.46
C LEU A 98 12.14 -18.13 12.33
N PHE A 99 11.17 -18.97 12.01
CA PHE A 99 9.95 -19.15 12.80
C PHE A 99 10.26 -19.69 14.20
N ALA A 100 11.17 -20.67 14.31
CA ALA A 100 11.60 -21.21 15.60
C ALA A 100 12.26 -20.13 16.47
N SER A 101 13.08 -19.25 15.88
CA SER A 101 13.72 -18.15 16.61
C SER A 101 12.71 -17.14 17.16
N ILE A 102 11.62 -16.88 16.44
CA ILE A 102 10.53 -16.01 16.90
C ILE A 102 9.71 -16.71 17.98
N ALA A 103 9.30 -17.96 17.75
CA ALA A 103 8.48 -18.73 18.69
C ALA A 103 9.20 -18.97 20.03
N ARG A 104 10.51 -19.26 20.01
CA ARG A 104 11.33 -19.40 21.23
C ARG A 104 11.35 -18.14 22.09
N LYS A 105 11.11 -16.97 21.51
CA LYS A 105 11.05 -15.69 22.23
C LYS A 105 9.66 -15.34 22.76
N LEU A 106 8.62 -16.10 22.40
CA LEU A 106 7.29 -15.90 22.96
C LEU A 106 7.20 -16.54 24.35
N LYS A 107 6.79 -15.76 25.35
CA LYS A 107 6.57 -16.23 26.72
C LYS A 107 5.36 -17.17 26.72
N VAL A 108 5.58 -18.48 26.76
CA VAL A 108 4.50 -19.45 26.95
C VAL A 108 3.88 -19.27 28.35
N GLY A 109 2.57 -19.05 28.39
CA GLY A 109 1.84 -18.88 29.64
C GLY A 109 1.79 -20.19 30.44
N SER A 110 2.00 -20.12 31.75
CA SER A 110 1.85 -21.27 32.65
C SER A 110 0.37 -21.56 32.92
N GLY A 111 -0.35 -22.04 31.91
CA GLY A 111 -1.76 -22.42 32.05
C GLY A 111 -1.89 -23.63 32.98
N LYS A 112 -2.32 -23.41 34.23
CA LYS A 112 -2.88 -24.47 35.07
C LYS A 112 -4.35 -24.63 34.68
N TYR A 113 -4.60 -25.47 33.67
CA TYR A 113 -5.97 -25.88 33.38
C TYR A 113 -6.49 -26.67 34.58
N LYS A 114 -7.58 -26.19 35.18
CA LYS A 114 -8.33 -26.84 36.28
C LYS A 114 -9.42 -27.71 35.69
#